data_AF-A0A645JEY9-F1
#
_entry.id   AF-A0A645JEY9-F1
#
_cell.length_a   1.000
_cell.length_b   1.000
_cell.length_c   1.000
_cell.angle_alpha   90.00
_cell.angle_beta   90.00
_cell.angle_gamma   90.00
#
_symmetry.space_group_name_H-M   'P 1'
#
loop_
_entity.id
_entity.type
_entity.pdbx_description
1 polymer ?
#
loop_
_entity_poly.entity_id
_entity_poly.type
_entity_poly.pdbx_seq_one_letter_code
_entity_poly.pdbx_strand_id
1 'polypeptide(L)'
;MMSKITGSGCMLTSVIGAYCGANPDNILDSTAAALCAMGLCGQIAYEKTEQTKGGTASFRTYLIDAMSKMDWPTLKGGMKIETR
;
A
#
# COMPACT_ATOMS: atom_id res chain seq x y z
N MET A 1 9.72 5.73 4.67
CA MET A 1 10.08 4.66 5.63
C MET A 1 10.05 3.24 5.03
N MET A 2 9.35 3.01 3.90
CA MET A 2 9.25 1.71 3.20
C MET A 2 10.58 0.98 2.96
N SER A 3 11.66 1.69 2.57
CA SER A 3 12.99 1.11 2.33
C SER A 3 13.73 0.66 3.60
N LYS A 4 13.22 0.99 4.79
CA LYS A 4 13.83 0.67 6.09
C LYS A 4 13.22 -0.55 6.77
N ILE A 5 12.23 -1.20 6.15
CA ILE A 5 11.63 -2.44 6.64
C ILE A 5 11.91 -3.58 5.67
N THR A 6 12.30 -4.74 6.21
CA THR A 6 12.49 -5.93 5.38
C THR A 6 11.13 -6.45 4.88
N GLY A 7 11.14 -7.00 3.67
CA GLY A 7 9.97 -7.62 3.05
C GLY A 7 8.93 -6.67 2.47
N SER A 8 9.13 -5.34 2.49
CA SER A 8 8.18 -4.39 1.86
C SER A 8 8.00 -4.64 0.36
N GLY A 9 9.09 -4.94 -0.35
CA GLY A 9 9.02 -5.35 -1.76
C GLY A 9 8.30 -6.68 -1.98
N CYS A 10 8.58 -7.70 -1.16
CA CYS A 10 7.89 -8.99 -1.26
C CYS A 10 6.38 -8.86 -1.01
N MET A 11 6.00 -8.07 0.00
CA MET A 11 4.60 -7.74 0.28
C MET A 11 3.95 -7.06 -0.94
N LEU A 12 4.63 -6.09 -1.56
CA LEU A 12 4.13 -5.41 -2.75
C LEU A 12 3.88 -6.39 -3.90
N THR A 13 4.85 -7.25 -4.20
CA THR A 13 4.69 -8.26 -5.27
C THR A 13 3.51 -9.19 -5.00
N SER A 14 3.31 -9.64 -3.76
CA SER A 14 2.14 -10.44 -3.40
C SER A 14 0.82 -9.70 -3.57
N VAL A 15 0.77 -8.40 -3.21
CA VAL A 15 -0.43 -7.56 -3.40
C VAL A 15 -0.72 -7.35 -4.89
N ILE A 16 0.30 -7.09 -5.71
CA ILE A 16 0.16 -7.01 -7.17
C ILE A 16 -0.42 -8.33 -7.71
N GLY A 17 0.13 -9.48 -7.27
CA GLY A 17 -0.38 -10.79 -7.66
C GLY A 17 -1.85 -11.00 -7.30
N ALA A 18 -2.27 -10.56 -6.10
CA ALA A 18 -3.68 -10.64 -5.69
C ALA A 18 -4.60 -9.77 -6.56
N TYR A 19 -4.19 -8.54 -6.88
CA TYR A 19 -4.98 -7.64 -7.74
C TYR A 19 -5.07 -8.17 -9.17
N CYS A 20 -3.95 -8.62 -9.75
CA CYS A 20 -3.93 -9.22 -11.09
C CYS A 20 -4.73 -10.53 -11.15
N GLY A 21 -4.67 -11.36 -10.10
CA GLY A 21 -5.47 -12.58 -10.01
C GLY A 21 -6.97 -12.32 -9.91
N ALA A 22 -7.36 -11.21 -9.27
CA ALA A 22 -8.76 -10.78 -9.21
C ALA A 22 -9.26 -10.13 -10.52
N ASN A 23 -8.35 -9.63 -11.36
CA ASN A 23 -8.67 -8.96 -12.62
C ASN A 23 -7.68 -9.34 -13.75
N PRO A 24 -7.77 -10.59 -14.25
CA PRO A 24 -6.78 -11.18 -15.15
C PRO A 24 -6.72 -10.50 -16.53
N ASP A 25 -7.82 -9.87 -16.97
CA ASP A 25 -7.89 -9.22 -18.28
C ASP A 25 -7.25 -7.82 -18.29
N ASN A 26 -6.92 -7.26 -17.12
CA ASN A 26 -6.39 -5.91 -17.01
C ASN A 26 -5.21 -5.82 -16.03
N ILE A 27 -4.11 -6.48 -16.41
CA ILE A 27 -2.89 -6.60 -15.59
C ILE A 27 -2.23 -5.25 -15.30
N LEU A 28 -2.21 -4.34 -16.28
CA LEU A 28 -1.55 -3.04 -16.12
C LEU A 28 -2.28 -2.18 -15.07
N ASP A 29 -3.60 -2.01 -15.22
CA ASP A 29 -4.39 -1.22 -14.28
C ASP A 29 -4.44 -1.88 -12.91
N SER A 30 -4.47 -3.21 -12.85
CA SER A 30 -4.41 -3.96 -11.58
C SER A 30 -3.09 -3.74 -10.85
N THR A 31 -1.98 -3.72 -11.59
CA THR A 31 -0.66 -3.43 -11.03
C THR A 31 -0.59 -1.98 -10.54
N ALA A 32 -1.10 -1.03 -11.32
CA ALA A 32 -1.15 0.38 -10.93
C ALA A 32 -2.02 0.60 -9.68
N ALA A 33 -3.19 -0.04 -9.62
CA ALA A 33 -4.09 0.02 -8.47
C ALA A 33 -3.44 -0.57 -7.20
N ALA A 34 -2.76 -1.72 -7.31
CA ALA A 34 -2.02 -2.32 -6.21
C ALA A 34 -0.89 -1.41 -5.68
N LEU A 35 -0.11 -0.82 -6.60
CA LEU A 35 0.95 0.14 -6.26
C LEU A 35 0.39 1.36 -5.55
N CYS A 36 -0.70 1.93 -6.04
CA CYS A 36 -1.35 3.09 -5.43
C CYS A 36 -1.94 2.78 -4.07
N ALA A 37 -2.62 1.64 -3.92
CA ALA A 37 -3.18 1.22 -2.64
C ALA A 37 -2.08 1.03 -1.58
N MET A 38 -0.99 0.32 -1.93
CA MET A 38 0.12 0.11 -1.01
C MET A 38 0.91 1.40 -0.72
N GLY A 39 1.06 2.26 -1.72
CA GLY A 39 1.67 3.58 -1.56
C GLY A 39 0.89 4.47 -0.59
N LEU A 40 -0.45 4.51 -0.72
CA LEU A 40 -1.33 5.23 0.19
C LEU A 40 -1.27 4.64 1.61
N CYS A 41 -1.29 3.31 1.74
CA CYS A 41 -1.09 2.65 3.04
C CYS A 41 0.24 3.06 3.69
N GLY A 42 1.30 3.19 2.89
CA GLY A 42 2.59 3.66 3.36
C GLY A 42 2.56 5.09 3.91
N GLN A 43 1.76 5.98 3.30
CA GLN A 43 1.57 7.35 3.79
C GLN A 43 0.80 7.36 5.12
N ILE A 44 -0.34 6.66 5.18
CA ILE A 44 -1.15 6.52 6.40
C ILE A 44 -0.33 5.91 7.55
N ALA A 45 0.44 4.86 7.26
CA ALA A 45 1.30 4.20 8.25
C ALA A 45 2.44 5.11 8.73
N TYR A 46 2.99 5.93 7.83
CA TYR A 46 4.04 6.89 8.18
C TYR A 46 3.50 7.96 9.14
N GLU A 47 2.38 8.59 8.80
CA GLU A 47 1.73 9.59 9.66
C GLU A 47 1.44 9.03 11.06
N LYS A 48 0.88 7.82 11.14
CA LYS A 48 0.60 7.15 12.41
C LYS A 48 1.88 6.84 13.20
N THR A 49 2.96 6.47 12.50
CA THR A 49 4.27 6.22 13.12
C THR A 49 4.85 7.48 13.74
N GLU A 50 4.79 8.60 13.02
CA GLU A 50 5.25 9.89 13.53
C GLU A 50 4.41 10.35 14.74
N GLN A 51 3.08 10.21 14.66
CA GLN A 51 2.16 10.57 15.75
C GLN A 51 2.43 9.77 17.04
N THR A 52 2.75 8.48 16.92
CA THR A 52 3.04 7.62 18.08
C THR A 52 4.53 7.60 18.47
N LYS A 53 5.39 8.36 17.78
CA LYS A 53 6.85 8.31 17.92
C LYS A 53 7.41 6.88 17.77
N GLY A 54 6.79 6.10 16.89
CA GLY A 54 7.14 4.70 16.64
C GLY A 54 8.39 4.53 15.77
N GLY A 55 8.98 3.34 15.82
CA GLY A 55 10.12 2.96 14.98
C GLY A 55 9.71 2.22 13.71
N THR A 56 10.69 1.63 13.01
CA THR A 56 10.47 0.85 11.78
C THR A 56 9.56 -0.36 11.99
N ALA A 57 9.61 -1.00 13.16
CA ALA A 57 8.70 -2.09 13.52
C ALA A 57 7.25 -1.61 13.63
N SER A 58 7.01 -0.46 14.29
CA SER A 58 5.69 0.16 14.38
C SER A 58 5.16 0.53 12.99
N PHE A 59 6.00 1.11 12.14
CA PHE A 59 5.64 1.42 10.74
C PHE A 59 5.22 0.17 9.97
N ARG A 60 5.96 -0.95 10.09
CA ARG A 60 5.57 -2.22 9.46
C ARG A 60 4.20 -2.68 9.94
N THR A 61 3.94 -2.61 11.25
CA THR A 61 2.64 -2.97 11.82
C THR A 61 1.53 -2.07 11.27
N TYR A 62 1.73 -0.75 11.27
CA TYR A 62 0.73 0.19 10.78
C TYR A 62 0.51 0.11 9.27
N LEU A 63 1.52 -0.28 8.49
CA LEU A 63 1.38 -0.56 7.06
C LEU A 63 0.45 -1.75 6.82
N ILE A 64 0.63 -2.82 7.59
CA ILE A 64 -0.23 -4.00 7.54
C ILE A 64 -1.65 -3.66 7.99
N ASP A 65 -1.80 -2.89 9.08
CA ASP A 65 -3.11 -2.40 9.54
C ASP A 65 -3.81 -1.56 8.46
N ALA A 66 -3.08 -0.65 7.82
CA ALA A 66 -3.62 0.21 6.77
C ALA A 66 -4.09 -0.61 5.55
N MET A 67 -3.31 -1.61 5.13
CA MET A 67 -3.72 -2.53 4.06
C MET A 67 -4.97 -3.34 4.43
N SER A 68 -5.05 -3.84 5.67
CA SER A 68 -6.18 -4.62 6.18
C SER A 68 -7.47 -3.80 6.29
N LYS A 69 -7.35 -2.51 6.60
CA LYS A 69 -8.47 -1.58 6.75
C LYS A 69 -8.76 -0.75 5.50
N MET A 70 -8.06 -1.00 4.39
CA MET A 70 -8.22 -0.20 3.17
C MET A 70 -9.63 -0.35 2.61
N ASP A 71 -10.28 0.78 2.33
CA ASP A 71 -11.61 0.82 1.74
C ASP A 71 -11.63 1.72 0.49
N TRP A 72 -12.71 1.60 -0.29
CA TRP A 72 -12.85 2.36 -1.52
C TRP A 72 -12.88 3.88 -1.30
N PRO A 73 -13.60 4.43 -0.29
CA PRO A 73 -13.56 5.87 -0.01
C PRO A 73 -12.14 6.40 0.26
N THR A 74 -11.37 5.70 1.10
CA THR A 74 -9.98 6.09 1.42
C THR A 74 -9.10 6.00 0.19
N LEU A 75 -9.19 4.91 -0.57
CA LEU A 75 -8.41 4.73 -1.78
C LEU A 75 -8.73 5.81 -2.81
N LYS A 76 -10.02 6.05 -3.09
CA LYS A 76 -10.45 7.07 -4.06
C LYS A 76 -10.02 8.48 -3.65
N GLY A 77 -10.00 8.79 -2.35
CA GLY A 77 -9.57 10.09 -1.83
C GLY A 77 -8.05 10.32 -1.85
N GLY A 78 -7.25 9.25 -1.77
CA GLY A 78 -5.79 9.34 -1.69
C GLY A 78 -5.03 8.86 -2.93
N MET A 79 -5.71 8.22 -3.89
CA MET A 79 -5.09 7.66 -5.09
C MET A 79 -4.56 8.75 -6.02
N LYS A 80 -3.30 8.59 -6.43
CA LYS A 80 -2.63 9.46 -7.39
C LYS A 80 -2.08 8.59 -8.51
N ILE A 81 -2.83 8.51 -9.62
CA ILE A 81 -2.45 7.80 -10.84
C ILE A 81 -2.41 8.84 -11.97
N GLU A 82 -1.32 8.84 -12.72
CA GLU A 82 -1.18 9.64 -13.94
C GLU A 82 -1.17 8.70 -15.14
N THR A 83 -1.94 9.03 -16.18
CA THR A 83 -1.94 8.33 -17.46
C THR A 83 -1.31 9.26 -18.50
N ARG A 84 -0.29 8.78 -19.21
CA ARG A 84 0.42 9.54 -20.25
C ARG A 84 0.13 8.95 -21.63
#